data_AF-A0A1E1W741-F1
#
_entry.id   AF-A0A1E1W741-F1
#
_cell.length_a   1.000
_cell.length_b   1.000
_cell.length_c   1.000
_cell.angle_alpha   90.00
_cell.angle_beta   90.00
_cell.angle_gamma   90.00
#
_symmetry.space_group_name_H-M   'P 1'
#
loop_
_entity.id
_entity.type
_entity.pdbx_description
1 polymer ?
#
loop_
_entity_poly.entity_id
_entity_poly.type
_entity_poly.pdbx_seq_one_letter_code
_entity_poly.pdbx_strand_id
1 'polypeptide(L)'
;REYSEVTVVPVATAGACNPPCTTIFPFLVLLFFMTFVVAVTQMPLLMIVLRSVSEEERSFALGMQFVIFRLFGYIPAPILFGNLIDSTCILWKQSCSGEKGGRCLLYDIEQFRYRYVGLCGGIKIVALGIFMADWWLVRRRKHLEVAPPLDPHKDIAGSIISLDKLFEELPSTDNASGFRSGVTSDPSSATTTPMEPMNPDHSREYKSTLQRTDSQYSQD
;
A
#
# COMPACT_ATOMS: atom_id res chain seq x y z
N ARG A 1 -65.81 15.19 -3.49
CA ARG A 1 -65.21 14.79 -4.77
C ARG A 1 -64.81 13.34 -4.59
N GLU A 2 -65.59 12.45 -5.19
CA GLU A 2 -65.42 10.99 -5.22
C GLU A 2 -63.96 10.61 -5.44
N TYR A 3 -63.39 9.80 -4.54
CA TYR A 3 -62.27 8.95 -4.90
C TYR A 3 -62.88 7.79 -5.67
N SER A 4 -62.97 7.94 -6.99
CA SER A 4 -63.16 6.79 -7.86
C SER A 4 -61.95 5.88 -7.63
N GLU A 5 -62.17 4.82 -6.86
CA GLU A 5 -61.31 3.64 -6.77
C GLU A 5 -61.30 2.99 -8.16
N VAL A 6 -60.61 3.64 -9.11
CA VAL A 6 -60.12 2.94 -10.28
C VAL A 6 -59.01 2.07 -9.71
N THR A 7 -59.38 0.84 -9.38
CA THR A 7 -58.46 -0.29 -9.38
C THR A 7 -57.88 -0.31 -10.79
N VAL A 8 -56.83 0.48 -11.00
CA VAL A 8 -55.93 0.34 -12.14
C VAL A 8 -55.26 -1.00 -11.91
N VAL A 9 -55.95 -2.07 -12.30
CA VAL A 9 -55.34 -3.39 -12.43
C VAL A 9 -54.16 -3.16 -13.37
N PRO A 10 -52.90 -3.25 -12.91
CA PRO A 10 -51.78 -3.03 -13.78
C PRO A 10 -51.83 -4.12 -14.85
N VAL A 11 -52.24 -3.76 -16.07
CA VAL A 11 -52.26 -4.68 -17.21
C VAL A 11 -50.81 -4.87 -17.62
N ALA A 12 -50.23 -6.00 -17.21
CA ALA A 12 -48.91 -6.41 -17.65
C ALA A 12 -48.96 -6.62 -19.17
N THR A 13 -48.24 -5.78 -19.91
CA THR A 13 -48.13 -5.90 -21.36
C THR A 13 -46.87 -6.69 -21.70
N ALA A 14 -46.92 -7.57 -22.69
CA ALA A 14 -45.73 -8.30 -23.14
C ALA A 14 -44.70 -7.32 -23.71
N GLY A 15 -43.49 -7.31 -23.16
CA GLY A 15 -42.42 -6.41 -23.57
C GLY A 15 -41.48 -6.04 -22.42
N ALA A 16 -40.38 -5.37 -22.74
CA ALA A 16 -39.49 -4.81 -21.72
C ALA A 16 -40.15 -3.61 -21.04
N CYS A 17 -40.04 -3.52 -19.71
CA CYS A 17 -40.47 -2.35 -18.97
C CYS A 17 -39.55 -1.16 -19.32
N ASN A 18 -40.10 0.01 -19.63
CA ASN A 18 -39.28 1.21 -19.86
C ASN A 18 -38.72 1.71 -18.52
N PRO A 19 -37.40 1.64 -18.28
CA PRO A 19 -36.83 2.17 -17.06
C PRO A 19 -36.93 3.71 -17.06
N PRO A 20 -36.99 4.35 -15.88
CA PRO A 20 -36.92 5.81 -15.80
C PRO A 20 -35.58 6.30 -16.36
N CYS A 21 -35.62 6.96 -17.53
CA CYS A 21 -34.44 7.32 -18.33
C CYS A 21 -33.50 8.34 -17.67
N THR A 22 -33.94 9.06 -16.64
CA THR A 22 -33.17 10.17 -16.02
C THR A 22 -31.97 9.70 -15.19
N THR A 23 -31.96 8.43 -14.76
CA THR A 23 -30.90 7.89 -13.88
C THR A 23 -29.65 7.41 -14.63
N ILE A 24 -29.72 7.28 -15.96
CA ILE A 24 -28.60 6.76 -16.76
C ILE A 24 -27.48 7.79 -16.91
N PHE A 25 -27.84 9.07 -17.08
CA PHE A 25 -26.88 10.17 -17.23
C PHE A 25 -25.98 10.35 -15.99
N PRO A 26 -26.50 10.47 -14.75
CA PRO A 26 -25.64 10.58 -13.57
C PRO A 26 -24.78 9.33 -13.34
N PHE A 27 -25.27 8.13 -13.68
CA PHE A 27 -24.47 6.91 -13.60
C PHE A 27 -23.29 6.92 -14.57
N LEU A 28 -23.49 7.36 -15.82
CA LEU A 28 -22.41 7.47 -16.80
C LEU A 28 -21.36 8.50 -16.39
N VAL A 29 -21.79 9.65 -15.86
CA VAL A 29 -20.87 10.68 -15.33
C VAL A 29 -20.05 10.11 -14.17
N LEU A 30 -20.68 9.43 -13.21
CA LEU A 30 -19.99 8.81 -12.08
C LEU A 30 -18.99 7.75 -12.55
N LEU A 31 -19.38 6.87 -13.47
CA LEU A 31 -18.50 5.87 -14.05
C LEU A 31 -17.30 6.51 -14.77
N PHE A 32 -17.51 7.58 -15.52
CA PHE A 32 -16.43 8.31 -16.18
C PHE A 32 -15.42 8.85 -15.17
N PHE A 33 -15.86 9.48 -14.08
CA PHE A 33 -14.93 9.95 -13.04
C PHE A 33 -14.18 8.80 -12.37
N MET A 34 -14.86 7.68 -12.08
CA MET A 34 -14.23 6.51 -11.48
C MET A 34 -13.16 5.90 -12.38
N THR A 35 -13.45 5.73 -13.67
CA THR A 35 -12.47 5.19 -14.64
C THR A 35 -11.33 6.17 -14.90
N PHE A 36 -11.61 7.47 -14.95
CA PHE A 36 -10.60 8.51 -15.08
C PHE A 36 -9.61 8.46 -13.90
N VAL A 37 -10.10 8.40 -12.66
CA VAL A 37 -9.23 8.29 -11.48
C VAL A 37 -8.38 7.02 -11.54
N VAL A 38 -8.96 5.88 -11.92
CA VAL A 38 -8.20 4.63 -12.10
C VAL A 38 -7.08 4.82 -13.12
N ALA A 39 -7.37 5.35 -14.30
CA ALA A 39 -6.39 5.56 -15.36
C ALA A 39 -5.25 6.50 -14.91
N VAL A 40 -5.60 7.62 -14.27
CA VAL A 40 -4.62 8.60 -13.75
C VAL A 40 -3.75 7.99 -12.66
N THR A 41 -4.27 7.11 -11.80
CA THR A 41 -3.47 6.45 -10.75
C THR A 41 -2.61 5.29 -11.27
N GLN A 42 -3.05 4.62 -12.33
CA GLN A 42 -2.33 3.49 -12.90
C GLN A 42 -0.99 3.91 -13.52
N MET A 43 -0.94 5.05 -14.22
CA MET A 43 0.28 5.52 -14.89
C MET A 43 1.43 5.81 -13.90
N PRO A 44 1.24 6.60 -12.83
CA PRO A 44 2.26 6.81 -11.79
C PRO A 44 2.67 5.52 -11.09
N LEU A 45 1.75 4.60 -10.82
CA LEU A 45 2.08 3.32 -10.18
C LEU A 45 3.08 2.51 -11.00
N LEU A 46 2.85 2.39 -12.31
CA LEU A 46 3.78 1.72 -13.21
C LEU A 46 5.14 2.45 -13.25
N MET A 47 5.13 3.78 -13.30
CA MET A 47 6.36 4.57 -13.31
C MET A 47 7.18 4.43 -12.02
N ILE A 48 6.53 4.35 -10.86
CA ILE A 48 7.22 4.14 -9.58
C ILE A 48 7.91 2.78 -9.57
N VAL A 49 7.22 1.72 -10.01
CA VAL A 49 7.79 0.37 -10.07
C VAL A 49 9.01 0.34 -10.98
N LEU A 50 8.92 0.90 -12.19
CA LEU A 50 10.04 0.94 -13.14
C LEU A 50 11.25 1.73 -12.64
N ARG A 51 11.05 2.77 -11.81
CA ARG A 51 12.13 3.54 -11.20
C ARG A 51 12.70 2.91 -9.93
N SER A 52 11.96 1.99 -9.30
CA SER A 52 12.38 1.31 -8.08
C SER A 52 13.24 0.07 -8.33
N VAL A 53 13.29 -0.41 -9.57
CA VAL A 53 14.01 -1.63 -9.96
C VAL A 53 15.04 -1.35 -11.07
N SER A 54 16.06 -2.19 -11.13
CA SER A 54 17.08 -2.16 -12.19
C SER A 54 16.46 -2.45 -13.56
N GLU A 55 17.05 -1.94 -14.64
CA GLU A 55 16.57 -2.14 -16.02
C GLU A 55 16.38 -3.62 -16.37
N GLU A 56 17.30 -4.47 -15.92
CA GLU A 56 17.35 -5.91 -16.19
C GLU A 56 16.20 -6.68 -15.51
N GLU A 57 15.66 -6.18 -14.40
CA GLU A 57 14.64 -6.85 -13.58
C GLU A 57 13.22 -6.27 -13.76
N ARG A 58 13.04 -5.25 -14.62
CA ARG A 58 11.75 -4.58 -14.85
C ARG A 58 10.62 -5.52 -15.23
N SER A 59 10.89 -6.38 -16.21
CA SER A 59 9.89 -7.31 -16.73
C SER A 59 9.48 -8.35 -15.67
N PHE A 60 10.42 -8.77 -14.82
CA PHE A 60 10.12 -9.67 -13.71
C PHE A 60 9.24 -8.99 -12.65
N ALA A 61 9.61 -7.76 -12.26
CA ALA A 61 8.84 -6.98 -11.29
C ALA A 61 7.40 -6.71 -11.76
N LEU A 62 7.21 -6.29 -13.01
CA LEU A 62 5.89 -6.09 -13.60
C LEU A 62 5.08 -7.40 -13.69
N GLY A 63 5.74 -8.51 -14.03
CA GLY A 63 5.11 -9.83 -14.05
C GLY A 63 4.60 -10.24 -12.66
N MET A 64 5.42 -10.09 -11.63
CA MET A 64 5.04 -10.39 -10.26
C MET A 64 3.90 -9.47 -9.76
N GLN A 65 4.00 -8.17 -10.03
CA GLN A 65 2.93 -7.21 -9.72
C GLN A 65 1.60 -7.62 -10.38
N PHE A 66 1.63 -8.03 -11.66
CA PHE A 66 0.43 -8.50 -12.35
C PHE A 66 -0.15 -9.77 -11.73
N VAL A 67 0.71 -10.74 -11.37
CA VAL A 67 0.26 -11.98 -10.70
C VAL A 67 -0.44 -11.65 -9.38
N ILE A 68 0.14 -10.77 -8.56
CA ILE A 68 -0.46 -10.33 -7.30
C ILE A 68 -1.81 -9.66 -7.55
N PHE A 69 -1.90 -8.71 -8.48
CA PHE A 69 -3.18 -8.07 -8.81
C PHE A 69 -4.21 -9.06 -9.32
N ARG A 70 -3.80 -10.07 -10.09
CA ARG A 70 -4.71 -11.10 -10.60
C ARG A 70 -5.26 -11.96 -9.47
N LEU A 71 -4.39 -12.42 -8.57
CA LEU A 71 -4.76 -13.30 -7.46
C LEU A 71 -5.69 -12.61 -6.45
N PHE A 72 -5.38 -11.37 -6.07
CA PHE A 72 -6.12 -10.68 -5.01
C PHE A 72 -7.20 -9.73 -5.51
N GLY A 73 -7.11 -9.24 -6.75
CA GLY A 73 -8.08 -8.32 -7.33
C GLY A 73 -8.99 -9.00 -8.35
N TYR A 74 -8.42 -9.53 -9.43
CA TYR A 74 -9.22 -10.02 -10.56
C TYR A 74 -9.95 -11.33 -10.30
N ILE A 75 -9.41 -12.25 -9.49
CA ILE A 75 -10.10 -13.50 -9.16
C ILE A 75 -11.27 -13.26 -8.18
N PRO A 76 -11.12 -12.47 -7.10
CA PRO A 76 -12.22 -12.23 -6.17
C PRO A 76 -13.29 -11.28 -6.73
N ALA A 77 -12.93 -10.37 -7.64
CA ALA A 77 -13.87 -9.42 -8.24
C ALA A 77 -15.14 -10.08 -8.84
N PRO A 78 -15.06 -11.03 -9.79
CA PRO A 78 -16.24 -11.65 -10.38
C PRO A 78 -17.08 -12.43 -9.35
N ILE A 79 -16.46 -13.01 -8.32
CA ILE A 79 -17.18 -13.70 -7.24
C ILE A 79 -17.99 -12.69 -6.43
N LEU A 80 -17.38 -11.54 -6.10
CA LEU A 80 -18.03 -10.48 -5.34
C LEU A 80 -19.15 -9.81 -6.14
N PHE A 81 -18.89 -9.50 -7.41
CA PHE A 81 -19.90 -8.95 -8.32
C PHE A 81 -21.02 -9.95 -8.63
N GLY A 82 -20.72 -11.25 -8.71
CA GLY A 82 -21.72 -12.30 -8.85
C GLY A 82 -22.69 -12.32 -7.66
N ASN A 83 -22.15 -12.38 -6.44
CA ASN A 83 -22.97 -12.30 -5.22
C ASN A 83 -23.76 -10.99 -5.13
N LEU A 84 -23.18 -9.87 -5.56
CA LEU A 84 -23.87 -8.58 -5.60
C LEU A 84 -25.08 -8.63 -6.54
N ILE A 85 -24.92 -9.19 -7.74
CA ILE A 85 -26.01 -9.37 -8.70
C ILE A 85 -27.09 -10.29 -8.10
N ASP A 86 -26.70 -11.45 -7.59
CA ASP A 86 -27.63 -12.43 -6.99
C ASP A 86 -28.42 -11.85 -5.82
N SER A 87 -27.80 -10.98 -5.02
CA SER A 87 -28.45 -10.31 -3.88
C SER A 87 -29.60 -9.37 -4.30
N THR A 88 -29.64 -8.93 -5.55
CA THR A 88 -30.68 -8.05 -6.11
C THR A 88 -31.76 -8.79 -6.87
N CYS A 89 -31.71 -10.13 -6.85
CA CYS A 89 -32.74 -10.95 -7.48
C CYS A 89 -34.08 -10.83 -6.74
N ILE A 90 -35.12 -10.40 -7.45
CA ILE A 90 -36.50 -10.35 -6.94
C ILE A 90 -37.20 -11.69 -7.20
N LEU A 91 -37.04 -12.23 -8.42
CA LEU A 91 -37.72 -13.44 -8.86
C LEU A 91 -36.74 -14.48 -9.39
N TRP A 92 -36.60 -15.58 -8.66
CA TRP A 92 -35.83 -16.74 -9.10
C TRP A 92 -36.65 -17.59 -10.08
N LYS A 93 -36.01 -18.11 -11.13
CA LYS A 93 -36.64 -19.13 -11.97
C LYS A 93 -36.89 -20.37 -11.12
N GLN A 94 -38.13 -20.82 -10.98
CA GLN A 94 -38.42 -22.08 -10.28
C GLN A 94 -38.14 -23.27 -11.20
N SER A 95 -37.53 -24.34 -10.66
CA SER A 95 -37.43 -25.63 -11.36
C SER A 95 -38.77 -26.37 -11.24
N CYS A 96 -39.02 -27.35 -12.13
CA CYS A 96 -40.20 -28.23 -12.05
C CYS A 96 -40.27 -29.01 -10.72
N SER A 97 -39.13 -29.13 -10.01
CA SER A 97 -39.00 -29.72 -8.67
C SER A 97 -39.27 -28.73 -7.51
N GLY A 98 -39.68 -27.49 -7.79
CA GLY A 98 -39.94 -26.46 -6.77
C GLY A 98 -38.68 -25.76 -6.20
N GLU A 99 -37.49 -26.20 -6.61
CA GLU A 99 -36.22 -25.61 -6.19
C GLU A 99 -35.95 -24.27 -6.89
N LYS A 100 -35.14 -23.41 -6.25
CA LYS A 100 -34.59 -22.20 -6.87
C LYS A 100 -33.69 -22.64 -8.04
N GLY A 101 -34.10 -22.33 -9.26
CA GLY A 101 -33.33 -22.58 -10.47
C GLY A 101 -32.09 -21.69 -10.55
N GLY A 102 -31.08 -22.13 -11.29
CA GLY A 102 -29.74 -21.50 -11.33
C GLY A 102 -29.65 -20.12 -12.02
N ARG A 103 -30.75 -19.42 -12.27
CA ARG A 103 -30.74 -18.04 -12.78
C ARG A 103 -31.92 -17.22 -12.25
N CYS A 104 -31.71 -15.93 -12.04
CA CYS A 104 -32.78 -14.98 -11.74
C CYS A 104 -33.49 -14.53 -13.03
N LEU A 105 -34.80 -14.28 -12.95
CA LEU A 105 -35.63 -13.77 -14.04
C LEU A 105 -35.79 -12.24 -13.98
N LEU A 106 -35.83 -11.66 -12.78
CA LEU A 106 -36.06 -10.23 -12.57
C LEU A 106 -35.18 -9.69 -11.44
N TYR A 107 -34.41 -8.64 -11.75
CA TYR A 107 -33.51 -7.96 -10.83
C TYR A 107 -34.01 -6.56 -10.48
N ASP A 108 -33.75 -6.13 -9.25
CA ASP A 108 -33.98 -4.76 -8.80
C ASP A 108 -32.83 -3.84 -9.26
N ILE A 109 -33.11 -2.99 -10.25
CA ILE A 109 -32.14 -2.06 -10.83
C ILE A 109 -31.74 -0.96 -9.83
N GLU A 110 -32.64 -0.55 -8.93
CA GLU A 110 -32.36 0.52 -7.97
C GLU A 110 -31.37 0.05 -6.90
N GLN A 111 -31.68 -1.09 -6.28
CA GLN A 111 -30.81 -1.73 -5.30
C GLN A 111 -29.45 -2.09 -5.91
N PHE A 112 -29.45 -2.57 -7.17
CA PHE A 112 -28.21 -2.88 -7.88
C PHE A 112 -27.29 -1.67 -8.01
N ARG A 113 -27.80 -0.51 -8.40
CA ARG A 113 -26.99 0.72 -8.53
C ARG A 113 -26.39 1.14 -7.19
N TYR A 114 -27.17 1.15 -6.11
CA TYR A 114 -26.66 1.56 -4.79
C TYR A 114 -25.60 0.59 -4.28
N ARG A 115 -25.81 -0.72 -4.43
CA ARG A 115 -24.82 -1.73 -4.02
C ARG A 115 -23.56 -1.65 -4.87
N TYR A 116 -23.69 -1.46 -6.18
CA TYR A 116 -22.55 -1.33 -7.08
C TYR A 116 -21.70 -0.10 -6.75
N VAL A 117 -22.32 1.08 -6.67
CA VAL A 117 -21.62 2.33 -6.35
C VAL A 117 -21.07 2.30 -4.93
N GLY A 118 -21.83 1.75 -3.98
CA GLY A 118 -21.40 1.60 -2.58
C GLY A 118 -20.20 0.67 -2.45
N LEU A 119 -20.17 -0.45 -3.17
CA LEU A 119 -19.04 -1.38 -3.19
C LEU A 119 -17.81 -0.72 -3.82
N CYS A 120 -17.94 -0.14 -5.01
CA CYS A 120 -16.83 0.53 -5.69
C CYS A 120 -16.30 1.71 -4.86
N GLY A 121 -17.19 2.54 -4.33
CA GLY A 121 -16.85 3.67 -3.47
C GLY A 121 -16.18 3.23 -2.17
N GLY A 122 -16.70 2.17 -1.52
CA GLY A 122 -16.10 1.60 -0.32
C GLY A 122 -14.67 1.12 -0.54
N ILE A 123 -14.42 0.38 -1.62
CA ILE A 123 -13.06 -0.06 -2.00
C ILE A 123 -12.13 1.15 -2.21
N LYS A 124 -12.62 2.22 -2.85
CA LYS A 124 -11.84 3.45 -3.04
C LYS A 124 -11.55 4.18 -1.74
N ILE A 125 -12.50 4.27 -0.82
CA ILE A 125 -12.31 4.88 0.50
C ILE A 125 -11.27 4.10 1.30
N VAL A 126 -11.35 2.77 1.30
CA VAL A 126 -10.34 1.91 1.96
C VAL A 126 -8.97 2.12 1.34
N ALA A 127 -8.87 2.17 0.01
CA ALA A 127 -7.61 2.46 -0.66
C ALA A 127 -7.04 3.83 -0.26
N LEU A 128 -7.87 4.88 -0.26
CA LEU A 128 -7.47 6.21 0.21
C LEU A 128 -7.00 6.18 1.67
N GLY A 129 -7.68 5.45 2.54
CA GLY A 129 -7.27 5.26 3.94
C GLY A 129 -5.87 4.65 4.06
N ILE A 130 -5.56 3.62 3.28
CA ILE A 130 -4.23 3.00 3.23
C ILE A 130 -3.19 3.99 2.70
N PHE A 131 -3.47 4.68 1.60
CA PHE A 131 -2.56 5.70 1.06
C PHE A 131 -2.28 6.84 2.06
N MET A 132 -3.29 7.27 2.81
CA MET A 132 -3.14 8.27 3.86
C MET A 132 -2.30 7.75 5.03
N ALA A 133 -2.48 6.47 5.41
CA ALA A 133 -1.65 5.83 6.43
C ALA A 133 -0.20 5.70 5.97
N ASP A 134 0.05 5.26 4.73
CA ASP A 134 1.39 5.17 4.15
C ASP A 134 2.06 6.56 4.11
N TRP A 135 1.34 7.58 3.64
CA TRP A 135 1.81 8.96 3.63
C TRP A 135 2.19 9.42 5.03
N TRP A 136 1.35 9.15 6.03
CA TRP A 136 1.59 9.51 7.42
C TRP A 136 2.80 8.77 8.02
N LEU A 137 2.95 7.47 7.73
CA LEU A 137 4.10 6.67 8.16
C LEU A 137 5.40 7.17 7.52
N VAL A 138 5.39 7.47 6.22
CA VAL A 138 6.53 8.06 5.51
C VAL A 138 6.88 9.43 6.07
N ARG A 139 5.88 10.28 6.35
CA ARG A 139 6.08 11.60 6.97
C ARG A 139 6.70 11.47 8.35
N ARG A 140 6.23 10.52 9.17
CA ARG A 140 6.82 10.21 10.50
C ARG A 140 8.26 9.72 10.38
N ARG A 141 8.54 8.81 9.45
CA ARG A 141 9.90 8.29 9.18
C ARG A 141 10.86 9.41 8.80
N LYS A 142 10.47 10.29 7.87
CA LYS A 142 11.28 11.48 7.50
C LYS A 142 11.52 12.40 8.69
N HIS A 143 10.54 12.59 9.57
CA HIS A 143 10.73 13.40 10.78
C HIS A 143 11.67 12.74 11.80
N LEU A 144 11.71 11.40 11.86
CA LEU A 144 12.67 10.65 12.69
C LEU A 144 14.09 10.71 12.13
N GLU A 145 14.26 10.70 10.80
CA GLU A 145 15.56 10.85 10.13
C GLU A 145 16.09 12.29 10.17
N VAL A 146 15.18 13.29 10.22
CA VAL A 146 15.52 14.72 10.33
C VAL A 146 15.66 15.18 11.79
N ALA A 147 15.16 14.40 12.75
CA ALA A 147 15.56 14.60 14.14
C ALA A 147 17.08 14.43 14.22
N PRO A 148 17.82 15.40 14.81
CA PRO A 148 19.27 15.29 14.92
C PRO A 148 19.61 13.94 15.57
N PRO A 149 20.74 13.30 15.21
CA PRO A 149 21.15 12.08 15.88
C PRO A 149 21.06 12.35 17.38
N LEU A 150 20.36 11.49 18.12
CA LEU A 150 20.53 11.48 19.57
C LEU A 150 22.02 11.19 19.76
N ASP A 151 22.82 12.23 19.94
CA ASP A 151 24.16 12.11 20.48
C ASP A 151 23.94 11.44 21.82
N PRO A 152 24.29 10.14 21.97
CA PRO A 152 24.03 9.43 23.23
C PRO A 152 24.68 10.19 24.39
N HIS A 153 25.77 10.90 24.10
CA HIS A 153 26.50 11.74 25.02
C HIS A 153 25.72 12.96 25.55
N LYS A 154 24.76 13.52 24.78
CA LYS A 154 24.00 14.71 25.20
C LYS A 154 22.78 14.36 26.05
N ASP A 155 22.11 13.26 25.74
CA ASP A 155 21.02 12.72 26.57
C ASP A 155 21.56 12.08 27.87
N ILE A 156 22.74 11.45 27.81
CA ILE A 156 23.46 10.98 29.00
C ILE A 156 23.90 12.17 29.86
N ALA A 157 24.53 13.20 29.28
CA ALA A 157 24.91 14.40 30.05
C ALA A 157 23.70 15.12 30.67
N GLY A 158 22.59 15.25 29.94
CA GLY A 158 21.35 15.83 30.48
C GLY A 158 20.76 15.02 31.63
N SER A 159 20.83 13.68 31.54
CA SER A 159 20.41 12.77 32.62
C SER A 159 21.34 12.83 33.83
N ILE A 160 22.66 12.94 33.62
CA ILE A 160 23.66 13.08 34.69
C ILE A 160 23.49 14.44 35.39
N ILE A 161 23.29 15.54 34.65
CA ILE A 161 23.05 16.88 35.22
C ILE A 161 21.75 16.89 36.06
N SER A 162 20.73 16.16 35.62
CA SER A 162 19.49 16.02 36.38
C SER A 162 19.67 15.15 37.64
N LEU A 163 20.57 14.17 37.61
CA LEU A 163 20.91 13.32 38.75
C LEU A 163 21.76 14.08 39.79
N ASP A 164 22.69 14.90 39.32
CA ASP A 164 23.55 15.74 40.18
C ASP A 164 22.71 16.78 40.92
N LYS A 165 21.71 17.35 40.25
CA LYS A 165 20.70 18.20 40.90
C LYS A 165 19.82 17.48 41.92
N LEU A 166 19.64 16.17 41.77
CA LEU A 166 18.90 15.32 42.72
C LEU A 166 19.78 14.94 43.91
N PHE A 167 21.09 14.79 43.70
CA PHE A 167 22.07 14.54 44.76
C PHE A 167 22.35 15.80 45.60
N GLU A 168 22.34 16.98 44.99
CA GLU A 168 22.50 18.27 45.70
C GLU A 168 21.27 18.63 46.58
N GLU A 169 20.12 18.00 46.35
CA GLU A 169 18.92 18.14 47.21
C GLU A 169 18.96 17.23 48.47
N LEU A 170 19.96 16.36 48.63
CA LEU A 170 20.09 15.54 49.84
C LEU A 170 20.89 16.29 50.93
N PRO A 171 20.26 16.61 52.08
CA PRO A 171 20.93 17.32 53.14
C PRO A 171 22.00 16.44 53.78
N SER A 172 23.18 17.02 53.91
CA SER A 172 24.37 16.48 54.57
C SER A 172 24.00 15.98 55.96
N THR A 173 24.14 14.67 56.21
CA THR A 173 24.11 14.12 57.56
C THR A 173 25.28 13.16 57.75
N ASP A 174 26.27 13.68 58.49
CA ASP A 174 27.19 13.01 59.42
C ASP A 174 28.29 12.05 58.93
N ASN A 175 29.52 12.60 58.93
CA ASN A 175 30.70 12.11 59.66
C ASN A 175 30.73 10.63 60.11
N ALA A 176 31.62 9.81 59.51
CA ALA A 176 32.53 8.90 60.23
C ALA A 176 33.41 8.05 59.27
N SER A 177 34.73 8.18 59.43
CA SER A 177 35.79 7.15 59.35
C SER A 177 35.66 5.93 58.41
N GLY A 178 36.68 5.69 57.57
CA GLY A 178 37.21 4.33 57.40
C GLY A 178 37.72 3.91 56.01
N PHE A 179 39.04 3.78 55.91
CA PHE A 179 39.77 2.67 55.28
C PHE A 179 40.00 2.63 53.75
N ARG A 180 41.12 1.98 53.42
CA ARG A 180 42.01 2.05 52.26
C ARG A 180 41.91 0.78 51.41
N SER A 181 42.13 0.88 50.09
CA SER A 181 42.79 -0.07 49.14
C SER A 181 42.25 0.25 47.73
N GLY A 182 42.99 0.51 46.64
CA GLY A 182 44.29 0.02 46.20
C GLY A 182 44.12 -1.22 45.32
N VAL A 183 44.26 -1.10 43.98
CA VAL A 183 44.95 -2.03 43.05
C VAL A 183 44.74 -1.60 41.58
N THR A 184 45.80 -1.85 40.82
CA THR A 184 46.32 -1.43 39.52
C THR A 184 45.76 -2.11 38.27
N SER A 185 45.92 -1.48 37.09
CA SER A 185 46.41 -2.15 35.85
C SER A 185 46.70 -1.16 34.70
N ASP A 186 47.97 -1.08 34.29
CA ASP A 186 48.43 -0.60 32.96
C ASP A 186 48.01 -1.59 31.84
N PRO A 187 48.13 -1.24 30.55
CA PRO A 187 49.25 -1.84 29.80
C PRO A 187 49.91 -0.95 28.73
N SER A 188 51.22 -1.16 28.55
CA SER A 188 51.99 -0.92 27.32
C SER A 188 52.57 -2.25 26.81
N SER A 189 52.36 -2.59 25.54
CA SER A 189 53.42 -3.04 24.59
C SER A 189 52.85 -3.71 23.34
N ALA A 190 53.48 -3.35 22.22
CA ALA A 190 53.26 -3.80 20.86
C ALA A 190 53.80 -5.22 20.57
N THR A 191 53.33 -5.85 19.49
CA THR A 191 54.15 -6.65 18.55
C THR A 191 53.47 -6.72 17.17
N THR A 192 54.32 -6.64 16.15
CA THR A 192 54.17 -6.43 14.70
C THR A 192 53.94 -7.68 13.84
N THR A 193 53.30 -7.54 12.67
CA THR A 193 53.74 -8.13 11.38
C THR A 193 53.15 -7.38 10.15
N PRO A 194 53.87 -7.27 8.99
CA PRO A 194 53.49 -6.43 7.84
C PRO A 194 52.81 -7.21 6.69
N MET A 195 51.93 -6.55 5.91
CA MET A 195 51.42 -7.07 4.62
C MET A 195 52.05 -6.30 3.44
N GLU A 196 52.51 -7.07 2.45
CA GLU A 196 53.22 -6.70 1.22
C GLU A 196 52.26 -6.19 0.11
N PRO A 197 52.71 -5.39 -0.90
CA PRO A 197 51.80 -4.68 -1.81
C PRO A 197 51.32 -5.50 -3.02
N MET A 198 50.16 -5.10 -3.57
CA MET A 198 49.45 -5.79 -4.65
C MET A 198 49.97 -5.45 -6.06
N ASN A 199 50.13 -6.49 -6.89
CA ASN A 199 50.74 -6.57 -8.24
C ASN A 199 49.88 -5.92 -9.36
N PRO A 200 50.42 -5.26 -10.42
CA PRO A 200 49.66 -4.45 -11.38
C PRO A 200 49.03 -5.20 -12.57
N ASP A 201 49.03 -6.53 -12.59
CA ASP A 201 48.71 -7.31 -13.80
C ASP A 201 47.21 -7.39 -14.15
N HIS A 202 46.32 -7.11 -13.20
CA HIS A 202 44.87 -7.24 -13.40
C HIS A 202 44.21 -6.05 -14.13
N SER A 203 44.95 -4.96 -14.36
CA SER A 203 44.43 -3.76 -15.04
C SER A 203 44.42 -3.86 -16.57
N ARG A 204 45.22 -4.77 -17.16
CA ARG A 204 45.30 -4.93 -18.63
C ARG A 204 44.12 -5.70 -19.20
N GLU A 205 43.59 -6.67 -18.45
CA GLU A 205 42.47 -7.51 -18.91
C GLU A 205 41.15 -6.74 -18.95
N TYR A 206 40.90 -5.87 -17.95
CA TYR A 206 39.73 -5.00 -17.88
C TYR A 206 39.68 -3.98 -19.04
N LYS A 207 40.84 -3.40 -19.40
CA LYS A 207 40.92 -2.41 -20.48
C LYS A 207 40.71 -3.00 -21.86
N SER A 208 41.13 -4.25 -22.08
CA SER A 208 40.91 -4.96 -23.36
C SER A 208 39.44 -5.36 -23.58
N THR A 209 38.69 -5.56 -22.49
CA THR A 209 37.28 -5.96 -22.54
C THR A 209 36.36 -4.76 -22.80
N LEU A 210 36.63 -3.60 -22.18
CA LEU A 210 35.89 -2.37 -22.45
C LEU A 210 36.00 -1.92 -23.92
N GLN A 211 37.20 -2.00 -24.50
CA GLN A 211 37.43 -1.53 -25.87
C GLN A 211 36.74 -2.40 -26.94
N ARG A 212 36.42 -3.67 -26.60
CA ARG A 212 35.68 -4.59 -27.49
C ARG A 212 34.17 -4.30 -27.47
N THR A 213 33.63 -3.78 -26.37
CA THR A 213 32.19 -3.48 -26.24
C THR A 213 31.79 -2.17 -26.92
N ASP A 214 32.65 -1.14 -26.90
CA ASP A 214 32.36 0.16 -27.53
C ASP A 214 32.30 0.11 -29.07
N SER A 215 33.03 -0.81 -29.71
CA SER A 215 33.03 -0.91 -31.19
C SER A 215 31.76 -1.54 -31.76
N GLN A 216 30.94 -2.20 -30.93
CA GLN A 216 29.78 -2.95 -31.40
C GLN A 216 28.46 -2.16 -31.35
N TYR A 217 28.45 -0.97 -30.72
CA TYR A 217 27.26 -0.11 -30.62
C TYR A 217 27.20 1.02 -31.67
N SER A 218 28.24 1.19 -32.50
CA SER A 218 28.31 2.32 -33.43
C SER A 218 27.88 2.00 -34.87
N GLN A 219 27.21 0.86 -35.13
CA GLN A 219 26.93 0.40 -36.50
C GLN A 219 25.51 -0.12 -36.81
N ASP A 220 24.51 0.13 -35.96
CA ASP A 220 23.08 -0.08 -36.29
C ASP A 220 22.25 1.18 -36.03
#